data_AF-A0A8B7UMG3-F1
#
_entry.id   AF-A0A8B7UMG3-F1
#
_cell.length_a   1.000
_cell.length_b   1.000
_cell.length_c   1.000
_cell.angle_alpha   90.00
_cell.angle_beta   90.00
_cell.angle_gamma   90.00
#
_symmetry.space_group_name_H-M   'P 1'
#
loop_
_entity.id
_entity.type
_entity.pdbx_description
1 polymer ?
#
loop_
_entity_poly.entity_id
_entity_poly.type
_entity_poly.pdbx_seq_one_letter_code
_entity_poly.pdbx_strand_id
1 'polypeptide(L)'
;MRTLSWKHTLGLVTMDVELADRTLSVAVTPVQAVVLLYFQDQASWTLEELSKVVKMPVGLLRRRVSVWLQQGVLREEPPGTFSVIEEERPQDCDNMVLIDSDDESDSGMASQADQKEEELLLFWTYIQAMLTNLESLSLERIYSMLRMFVMTGPALAEIDLQELQGYLQKKVRDQQLIYSAGVYRLPKSCS
;
A
#
# COMPACT_ATOMS: atom_id res chain seq x y z
N MET A 1 21.83 -11.17 10.29
CA MET A 1 22.03 -9.84 9.67
C MET A 1 20.72 -9.08 9.75
N ARG A 2 20.73 -7.77 10.06
CA ARG A 2 19.51 -6.95 10.09
C ARG A 2 19.37 -6.25 8.74
N THR A 3 18.20 -6.35 8.12
CA THR A 3 17.84 -5.61 6.90
C THR A 3 16.72 -4.63 7.23
N LEU A 4 16.75 -3.45 6.60
CA LEU A 4 15.77 -2.39 6.83
C LEU A 4 14.83 -2.33 5.61
N SER A 5 13.54 -2.50 5.87
CA SER A 5 12.47 -2.40 4.87
C SER A 5 11.63 -1.17 5.19
N TRP A 6 11.62 -0.20 4.28
CA TRP A 6 10.91 1.05 4.44
C TRP A 6 9.43 0.88 4.09
N LYS A 7 8.55 1.26 5.02
CA LYS A 7 7.11 1.38 4.76
C LYS A 7 6.77 2.84 4.44
N HIS A 8 7.03 3.25 3.20
CA HIS A 8 6.92 4.64 2.76
C HIS A 8 5.51 5.25 2.87
N THR A 9 4.47 4.43 2.98
CA THR A 9 3.07 4.85 3.13
C THR A 9 2.67 5.17 4.57
N LEU A 10 3.47 4.76 5.56
CA LEU A 10 3.18 4.95 7.00
C LEU A 10 4.15 5.90 7.70
N GLY A 11 5.04 6.54 6.93
CA GLY A 11 5.95 7.55 7.46
C GLY A 11 5.27 8.90 7.61
N LEU A 12 5.69 9.66 8.61
CA LEU A 12 5.41 11.09 8.73
C LEU A 12 6.73 11.84 8.64
N VAL A 13 6.81 12.82 7.76
CA VAL A 13 8.00 13.65 7.54
C VAL A 13 7.60 15.10 7.78
N THR A 14 8.31 15.77 8.68
CA THR A 14 8.20 17.22 8.84
C THR A 14 9.23 17.89 7.93
N MET A 15 8.79 18.82 7.12
CA MET A 15 9.64 19.62 6.24
C MET A 15 9.28 21.10 6.34
N ASP A 16 10.30 21.93 6.28
CA ASP A 16 10.16 23.38 6.18
C ASP A 16 10.34 23.76 4.71
N VAL A 17 9.27 24.29 4.11
CA VAL A 17 9.25 24.74 2.71
C VAL A 17 9.46 26.24 2.71
N GLU A 18 10.64 26.67 2.28
CA GLU A 18 11.00 28.09 2.11
C GLU A 18 10.62 28.55 0.69
N LEU A 19 9.62 29.42 0.60
CA LEU A 19 9.21 30.12 -0.61
C LEU A 19 9.71 31.57 -0.57
N ALA A 20 9.54 32.33 -1.65
CA ALA A 20 10.07 33.69 -1.75
C ALA A 20 9.42 34.66 -0.75
N ASP A 21 8.13 34.47 -0.45
CA ASP A 21 7.33 35.34 0.42
C ASP A 21 7.02 34.74 1.81
N ARG A 22 7.15 33.41 1.97
CA ARG A 22 6.75 32.71 3.20
C ARG A 22 7.54 31.42 3.45
N THR A 23 7.56 31.00 4.70
CA THR A 23 8.06 29.67 5.11
C THR A 23 6.92 28.85 5.68
N LEU A 24 6.74 27.63 5.18
CA LEU A 24 5.68 26.70 5.57
C LEU A 24 6.27 25.45 6.23
N SER A 25 6.03 25.27 7.53
CA SER A 25 6.35 24.02 8.21
C SER A 25 5.19 23.04 8.05
N VAL A 26 5.41 21.95 7.31
CA VAL A 26 4.37 20.97 6.95
C VAL A 26 4.77 19.56 7.37
N ALA A 27 3.83 18.82 7.95
CA ALA A 27 3.97 17.41 8.29
C ALA A 27 3.24 16.59 7.23
N VAL A 28 3.99 15.94 6.34
CA VAL A 28 3.47 15.24 5.16
C VAL A 28 4.00 13.82 5.08
N THR A 29 3.37 13.00 4.25
CA THR A 29 3.89 11.65 3.95
C THR A 29 5.21 11.72 3.18
N PRO A 30 6.10 10.71 3.29
CA PRO A 30 7.33 10.65 2.51
C PRO A 30 7.12 10.81 1.01
N VAL A 31 5.98 10.33 0.49
CA VAL A 31 5.64 10.46 -0.93
C VAL A 31 5.33 11.91 -1.29
N GLN A 32 4.54 12.62 -0.49
CA GLN A 32 4.25 14.04 -0.70
C GLN A 32 5.53 14.89 -0.60
N ALA A 33 6.41 14.55 0.34
CA ALA A 33 7.71 15.19 0.50
C ALA A 33 8.58 15.02 -0.76
N VAL A 34 8.67 13.80 -1.28
CA VAL A 34 9.43 13.49 -2.50
C VAL A 34 8.87 14.24 -3.72
N VAL A 35 7.55 14.38 -3.83
CA VAL A 35 6.95 15.19 -4.88
C VAL A 35 7.51 16.61 -4.88
N LEU A 36 7.49 17.31 -3.74
CA LEU A 36 8.07 18.66 -3.66
C LEU A 36 9.58 18.70 -3.91
N LEU A 37 10.31 17.68 -3.45
CA LEU A 37 11.76 17.63 -3.70
C LEU A 37 12.09 17.62 -5.21
N TYR A 38 11.27 16.96 -6.05
CA TYR A 38 11.46 17.03 -7.50
C TYR A 38 11.13 18.40 -8.10
N PHE A 39 10.22 19.15 -7.46
CA PHE A 39 9.93 20.53 -7.84
C PHE A 39 11.06 21.50 -7.51
N GLN A 40 12.00 21.12 -6.64
CA GLN A 40 13.19 21.91 -6.34
C GLN A 40 14.18 21.95 -7.52
N ASP A 41 14.34 20.83 -8.23
CA ASP A 41 15.25 20.73 -9.38
C ASP A 41 14.62 21.29 -10.67
N GLN A 42 13.30 21.13 -10.81
CA GLN A 42 12.54 21.58 -11.97
C GLN A 42 11.20 22.17 -11.53
N ALA A 43 10.98 23.45 -11.84
CA ALA A 43 9.83 24.19 -11.33
C ALA A 43 8.46 23.74 -11.92
N SER A 44 8.46 23.03 -13.05
CA SER A 44 7.23 22.60 -13.74
C SER A 44 7.32 21.14 -14.18
N TRP A 45 6.31 20.35 -13.83
CA TRP A 45 6.23 18.92 -14.14
C TRP A 45 4.85 18.54 -14.69
N THR A 46 4.81 17.64 -15.67
CA THR A 46 3.56 16.95 -16.02
C THR A 46 3.30 15.77 -15.08
N LEU A 47 2.04 15.38 -14.90
CA LEU A 47 1.67 14.20 -14.10
C LEU A 47 2.33 12.92 -14.59
N GLU A 48 2.53 12.78 -15.90
CA GLU A 48 3.11 11.60 -16.53
C GLU A 48 4.62 11.51 -16.31
N GLU A 49 5.33 12.64 -16.37
CA GLU A 49 6.76 12.71 -16.06
C GLU A 49 7.00 12.45 -14.58
N LEU A 50 6.24 13.13 -13.72
CA LEU A 50 6.35 12.98 -12.28
C LEU A 50 6.01 11.54 -11.86
N SER A 51 5.04 10.90 -12.50
CA SER A 51 4.71 9.48 -12.32
C SER A 51 5.88 8.55 -12.62
N LYS A 52 6.62 8.79 -13.72
CA LYS A 52 7.80 7.98 -14.08
C LYS A 52 8.94 8.15 -13.08
N VAL A 53 9.17 9.37 -12.62
CA VAL A 53 10.29 9.70 -11.73
C VAL A 53 10.02 9.22 -10.30
N VAL A 54 8.82 9.48 -9.77
CA VAL A 54 8.37 9.00 -8.45
C VAL A 54 8.06 7.50 -8.47
N LYS A 55 7.93 6.90 -9.66
CA LYS A 55 7.53 5.50 -9.90
C LYS A 55 6.19 5.16 -9.22
N MET A 56 5.23 6.07 -9.35
CA MET A 56 3.91 5.96 -8.73
C MET A 56 2.80 6.06 -9.80
N PRO A 57 1.75 5.23 -9.74
CA PRO A 57 0.62 5.35 -10.65
C PRO A 57 0.01 6.76 -10.63
N VAL A 58 -0.33 7.27 -11.81
CA VAL A 58 -0.85 8.64 -12.01
C VAL A 58 -2.07 8.93 -11.13
N GLY A 59 -2.95 7.94 -10.93
CA GLY A 59 -4.14 8.08 -10.07
C GLY A 59 -3.81 8.36 -8.60
N LEU A 60 -2.78 7.70 -8.05
CA LEU A 60 -2.32 7.96 -6.68
C LEU A 60 -1.55 9.28 -6.60
N LEU A 61 -0.70 9.55 -7.60
CA LEU A 61 0.11 10.76 -7.65
C LEU A 61 -0.74 12.02 -7.69
N ARG A 62 -1.81 12.05 -8.50
CA ARG A 62 -2.74 13.18 -8.58
C ARG A 62 -3.27 13.57 -7.20
N ARG A 63 -3.68 12.59 -6.39
CA ARG A 63 -4.16 12.81 -5.01
C ARG A 63 -3.07 13.37 -4.08
N ARG A 64 -1.82 12.92 -4.25
CA ARG A 64 -0.69 13.42 -3.44
C ARG A 64 -0.30 14.84 -3.82
N VAL A 65 -0.37 15.19 -5.10
CA VAL A 65 -0.13 16.54 -5.61
C VAL A 65 -1.23 17.50 -5.14
N SER A 66 -2.50 17.05 -5.09
CA SER A 66 -3.65 17.86 -4.63
C SER A 66 -3.45 18.57 -3.28
N VAL A 67 -2.75 17.94 -2.34
CA VAL A 67 -2.44 18.56 -1.03
C VAL A 67 -1.60 19.82 -1.20
N TRP A 68 -0.67 19.83 -2.15
CA TRP A 68 0.16 20.99 -2.44
C TRP A 68 -0.56 22.08 -3.23
N LEU A 69 -1.59 21.72 -4.02
CA LEU A 69 -2.50 22.72 -4.59
C LEU A 69 -3.35 23.39 -3.52
N GLN A 70 -3.89 22.60 -2.58
CA GLN A 70 -4.67 23.14 -1.46
C GLN A 70 -3.83 24.02 -0.53
N GLN A 71 -2.55 23.68 -0.34
CA GLN A 71 -1.61 24.48 0.43
C GLN A 71 -1.13 25.73 -0.33
N GLY A 72 -1.49 25.88 -1.61
CA GLY A 72 -1.05 26.99 -2.45
C GLY A 72 0.44 26.97 -2.79
N VAL A 73 1.08 25.80 -2.70
CA VAL A 73 2.50 25.62 -3.08
C VAL A 73 2.62 25.30 -4.58
N LEU A 74 1.65 24.57 -5.13
CA LEU A 74 1.60 24.20 -6.55
C LEU A 74 0.34 24.78 -7.22
N ARG A 75 0.46 25.10 -8.51
CA ARG A 75 -0.64 25.46 -9.41
C ARG A 75 -0.77 24.42 -10.51
N GLU A 76 -2.00 24.14 -10.94
CA GLU A 76 -2.25 23.39 -12.18
C GLU A 76 -2.50 24.35 -13.34
N GLU A 77 -1.58 24.39 -14.31
CA GLU A 77 -1.70 25.25 -15.49
C GLU A 77 -0.78 24.72 -16.62
N PRO A 78 -1.28 24.20 -17.76
CA PRO A 78 -2.63 23.71 -18.12
C PRO A 78 -3.00 22.36 -17.43
N PRO A 79 -4.22 21.78 -17.65
CA PRO A 79 -4.63 20.53 -17.00
C PRO A 79 -3.60 19.42 -17.15
N GLY A 80 -3.18 18.83 -16.03
CA GLY A 80 -2.14 17.80 -15.96
C GLY A 80 -0.70 18.31 -15.87
N THR A 81 -0.47 19.63 -15.86
CA THR A 81 0.85 20.25 -15.65
C THR A 81 0.83 21.08 -14.37
N PHE A 82 1.81 20.86 -13.50
CA PHE A 82 1.91 21.51 -12.20
C PHE A 82 3.16 22.38 -12.16
N SER A 83 3.05 23.57 -11.57
CA SER A 83 4.14 24.52 -11.40
C SER A 83 4.20 25.06 -9.97
N VAL A 84 5.40 25.36 -9.47
CA VAL A 84 5.59 25.94 -8.14
C VAL A 84 5.16 27.41 -8.12
N ILE A 85 4.43 27.79 -7.08
CA ILE A 85 4.06 29.17 -6.79
C ILE A 85 5.02 29.69 -5.71
N GLU A 86 5.95 30.56 -6.09
CA GLU A 86 6.89 31.19 -5.14
C GLU A 86 6.30 32.39 -4.39
N GLU A 87 5.29 33.06 -4.97
CA GLU A 87 4.61 34.23 -4.39
C GLU A 87 3.09 34.04 -4.48
N GLU A 88 2.39 34.11 -3.35
CA GLU A 88 0.94 33.91 -3.30
C GLU A 88 0.21 35.19 -3.77
N ARG A 89 -0.45 35.13 -4.95
CA ARG A 89 -1.24 36.27 -5.45
C ARG A 89 -2.71 36.10 -5.02
N PRO A 90 -3.45 37.20 -4.72
CA PRO A 90 -4.86 37.14 -4.32
C PRO A 90 -5.80 36.48 -5.35
N GLN A 91 -5.38 36.40 -6.62
CA GLN A 91 -6.12 35.74 -7.70
C GLN A 91 -6.01 34.21 -7.63
N ASP A 92 -5.08 33.67 -6.84
CA ASP A 92 -4.82 32.23 -6.75
C ASP A 92 -5.82 31.52 -5.84
N CYS A 93 -6.49 32.27 -4.96
CA CYS A 93 -7.55 31.78 -4.10
C CYS A 93 -8.81 31.38 -4.88
N ASP A 94 -9.03 31.97 -6.07
CA ASP A 94 -10.25 31.80 -6.89
C ASP A 94 -10.17 30.56 -7.79
N ASN A 95 -8.95 30.05 -8.02
CA ASN A 95 -8.66 28.83 -8.78
C ASN A 95 -8.46 27.60 -7.88
N MET A 96 -8.78 27.70 -6.58
CA MET A 96 -8.94 26.55 -5.69
C MET A 96 -10.17 25.76 -6.17
N VAL A 97 -9.99 24.99 -7.25
CA VAL A 97 -10.88 23.90 -7.58
C VAL A 97 -10.83 23.00 -6.36
N LEU A 98 -11.92 23.02 -5.59
CA LEU A 98 -12.25 22.02 -4.59
C LEU A 98 -12.31 20.69 -5.33
N ILE A 99 -11.14 20.10 -5.61
CA ILE A 99 -11.04 18.70 -5.92
C ILE A 99 -11.52 18.05 -4.64
N ASP A 100 -12.76 17.60 -4.72
CA ASP A 100 -13.46 16.75 -3.78
C ASP A 100 -12.40 15.92 -3.06
N SER A 101 -12.14 16.31 -1.80
CA SER A 101 -11.36 15.48 -0.91
C SER A 101 -12.29 14.34 -0.55
N ASP A 102 -12.47 13.45 -1.53
CA ASP A 102 -12.87 12.09 -1.31
C ASP A 102 -11.74 11.58 -0.42
N ASP A 103 -12.03 11.60 0.88
CA ASP A 103 -11.20 11.20 2.01
C ASP A 103 -11.02 9.68 1.97
N GLU A 104 -10.50 9.22 0.84
CA GLU A 104 -10.19 7.86 0.48
C GLU A 104 -8.65 7.74 0.57
N SER A 105 -8.08 8.29 1.65
CA SER A 105 -6.68 8.06 2.05
C SER A 105 -6.53 6.79 2.89
N ASP A 106 -7.59 6.01 3.09
CA ASP A 106 -7.49 4.65 3.65
C ASP A 106 -8.13 3.57 2.75
N SER A 107 -9.10 3.92 1.89
CA SER A 107 -9.92 2.92 1.21
C SER A 107 -9.20 2.07 0.16
N GLY A 108 -8.14 2.56 -0.49
CA GLY A 108 -7.35 1.76 -1.44
C GLY A 108 -6.41 0.76 -0.77
N MET A 109 -5.97 1.06 0.46
CA MET A 109 -5.17 0.13 1.28
C MET A 109 -6.07 -0.77 2.11
N ALA A 110 -7.19 -0.27 2.62
CA ALA A 110 -8.25 -1.07 3.23
C ALA A 110 -8.77 -2.07 2.21
N SER A 111 -9.17 -1.68 1.00
CA SER A 111 -9.67 -2.65 0.01
C SER A 111 -8.62 -3.68 -0.46
N GLN A 112 -7.33 -3.36 -0.53
CA GLN A 112 -6.28 -4.38 -0.77
C GLN A 112 -5.98 -5.25 0.45
N ALA A 113 -6.00 -4.68 1.66
CA ALA A 113 -5.82 -5.42 2.90
C ALA A 113 -7.02 -6.34 3.17
N ASP A 114 -8.23 -5.88 2.89
CA ASP A 114 -9.50 -6.60 2.97
C ASP A 114 -9.53 -7.71 1.92
N GLN A 115 -9.14 -7.43 0.66
CA GLN A 115 -8.98 -8.47 -0.36
C GLN A 115 -7.96 -9.53 0.06
N LYS A 116 -6.81 -9.11 0.57
CA LYS A 116 -5.77 -10.03 1.05
C LYS A 116 -6.22 -10.80 2.29
N GLU A 117 -7.03 -10.21 3.16
CA GLU A 117 -7.63 -10.88 4.31
C GLU A 117 -8.68 -11.91 3.88
N GLU A 118 -9.54 -11.57 2.93
CA GLU A 118 -10.49 -12.49 2.29
C GLU A 118 -9.77 -13.67 1.62
N GLU A 119 -8.67 -13.43 0.89
CA GLU A 119 -7.83 -14.47 0.31
C GLU A 119 -7.19 -15.37 1.38
N LEU A 120 -6.66 -14.79 2.46
CA LEU A 120 -6.07 -15.54 3.57
C LEU A 120 -7.11 -16.37 4.33
N LEU A 121 -8.35 -15.88 4.43
CA LEU A 121 -9.49 -16.61 4.99
C LEU A 121 -9.91 -17.76 4.07
N LEU A 122 -9.92 -17.55 2.75
CA LEU A 122 -10.16 -18.60 1.76
C LEU A 122 -9.11 -19.70 1.88
N PHE A 123 -7.82 -19.34 1.89
CA PHE A 123 -6.73 -20.30 2.08
C PHE A 123 -6.87 -21.06 3.39
N TRP A 124 -7.23 -20.38 4.48
CA TRP A 124 -7.44 -21.03 5.78
C TRP A 124 -8.56 -22.05 5.74
N THR A 125 -9.71 -21.70 5.16
CA THR A 125 -10.87 -22.59 5.04
C THR A 125 -10.50 -23.86 4.25
N TYR A 126 -9.76 -23.69 3.15
CA TYR A 126 -9.24 -24.81 2.35
C TYR A 126 -8.23 -25.67 3.13
N ILE A 127 -7.30 -25.05 3.85
CA ILE A 127 -6.29 -25.76 4.66
C ILE A 127 -6.96 -26.56 5.78
N GLN A 128 -7.96 -25.99 6.46
CA GLN A 128 -8.74 -26.70 7.46
C GLN A 128 -9.46 -27.90 6.85
N ALA A 129 -10.12 -27.75 5.70
CA ALA A 129 -10.77 -28.86 5.02
C ALA A 129 -9.78 -29.96 4.61
N MET A 130 -8.61 -29.58 4.10
CA MET A 130 -7.54 -30.52 3.75
C MET A 130 -7.04 -31.30 4.96
N LEU A 131 -6.73 -30.62 6.07
CA LEU A 131 -6.23 -31.26 7.28
C LEU A 131 -7.29 -32.06 8.05
N THR A 132 -8.57 -31.70 7.90
CA THR A 132 -9.70 -32.48 8.44
C THR A 132 -9.83 -33.81 7.69
N ASN A 133 -9.67 -33.80 6.36
CA ASN A 133 -9.81 -35.01 5.54
C ASN A 133 -8.55 -35.89 5.49
N LEU A 134 -7.34 -35.29 5.56
CA LEU A 134 -6.06 -35.98 5.35
C LEU A 134 -5.22 -36.13 6.62
N GLU A 135 -5.73 -35.66 7.77
CA GLU A 135 -5.15 -35.68 9.12
C GLU A 135 -3.83 -34.90 9.30
N SER A 136 -2.89 -35.00 8.35
CA SER A 136 -1.60 -34.31 8.40
C SER A 136 -0.97 -34.11 7.03
N LEU A 137 -0.37 -32.93 6.82
CA LEU A 137 0.26 -32.58 5.54
C LEU A 137 1.57 -31.81 5.73
N SER A 138 2.53 -32.02 4.83
CA SER A 138 3.75 -31.20 4.75
C SER A 138 3.46 -29.84 4.11
N LEU A 139 4.35 -28.86 4.32
CA LEU A 139 4.26 -27.53 3.70
C LEU A 139 4.11 -27.63 2.17
N GLU A 140 4.95 -28.46 1.54
CA GLU A 140 4.97 -28.65 0.08
C GLU A 140 3.65 -29.23 -0.45
N ARG A 141 3.06 -30.18 0.28
CA ARG A 141 1.76 -30.76 -0.08
C ARG A 141 0.63 -29.75 0.03
N ILE A 142 0.61 -28.96 1.11
CA ILE A 142 -0.38 -27.89 1.28
C ILE A 142 -0.24 -26.88 0.14
N TYR A 143 0.99 -26.45 -0.17
CA TYR A 143 1.28 -25.53 -1.26
C TYR A 143 0.80 -26.07 -2.62
N SER A 144 1.14 -27.31 -2.95
CA SER A 144 0.73 -27.94 -4.21
C SER A 144 -0.79 -28.06 -4.34
N MET A 145 -1.50 -28.37 -3.25
CA MET A 145 -2.96 -28.49 -3.25
C MET A 145 -3.62 -27.11 -3.39
N LEU A 146 -3.14 -26.10 -2.67
CA LEU A 146 -3.60 -24.72 -2.86
C LEU A 146 -3.39 -24.25 -4.30
N ARG A 147 -2.25 -24.61 -4.91
CA ARG A 147 -1.98 -24.27 -6.30
C ARG A 147 -2.92 -24.95 -7.30
N MET A 148 -3.28 -26.21 -7.04
CA MET A 148 -4.12 -27.00 -7.94
C MET A 148 -5.63 -26.69 -7.82
N PHE A 149 -6.08 -26.24 -6.64
CA PHE A 149 -7.51 -26.03 -6.37
C PHE A 149 -7.91 -24.58 -6.14
N VAL A 150 -6.97 -23.72 -5.72
CA VAL A 150 -7.24 -22.30 -5.42
C VAL A 150 -6.60 -21.40 -6.47
N MET A 151 -5.30 -21.53 -6.74
CA MET A 151 -4.56 -20.64 -7.65
C MET A 151 -4.90 -20.82 -9.15
N THR A 152 -5.56 -21.92 -9.51
CA THR A 152 -6.12 -22.16 -10.87
C THR A 152 -7.62 -21.95 -10.93
N GLY A 153 -8.26 -21.59 -9.81
CA GLY A 153 -9.68 -21.27 -9.75
C GLY A 153 -9.98 -19.81 -10.16
N PRO A 154 -11.26 -19.42 -10.16
CA PRO A 154 -11.67 -18.03 -10.47
C PRO A 154 -11.14 -16.99 -9.47
N ALA A 155 -10.61 -17.43 -8.32
CA ALA A 155 -9.83 -16.60 -7.41
C ALA A 155 -8.37 -16.57 -7.88
N LEU A 156 -7.95 -15.49 -8.54
CA LEU A 156 -6.55 -15.22 -8.95
C LEU A 156 -5.65 -14.90 -7.74
N ALA A 157 -5.86 -15.57 -6.60
CA ALA A 157 -5.10 -15.37 -5.38
C ALA A 157 -3.75 -16.09 -5.50
N GLU A 158 -2.68 -15.32 -5.69
CA GLU A 158 -1.32 -15.84 -5.76
C GLU A 158 -0.68 -15.81 -4.37
N ILE A 159 -0.27 -16.98 -3.86
CA ILE A 159 0.53 -17.09 -2.63
C ILE A 159 1.86 -17.76 -2.96
N ASP A 160 2.96 -17.18 -2.49
CA ASP A 160 4.28 -17.79 -2.61
C ASP A 160 4.52 -18.80 -1.46
N LEU A 161 5.55 -19.66 -1.61
CA LEU A 161 5.84 -20.69 -0.62
C LEU A 161 6.28 -20.10 0.73
N GLN A 162 6.95 -18.94 0.71
CA GLN A 162 7.50 -18.29 1.90
C GLN A 162 6.40 -17.61 2.72
N GLU A 163 5.45 -16.97 2.05
CA GLU A 163 4.26 -16.34 2.59
C GLU A 163 3.32 -17.39 3.18
N LEU A 164 3.11 -18.52 2.48
CA LEU A 164 2.37 -19.65 3.03
C LEU A 164 3.05 -20.20 4.29
N GLN A 165 4.37 -20.36 4.27
CA GLN A 165 5.12 -20.82 5.44
C GLN A 165 4.95 -19.87 6.63
N GLY A 166 5.09 -18.56 6.40
CA GLY A 166 4.88 -17.54 7.43
C GLY A 166 3.46 -17.56 7.98
N TYR A 167 2.47 -17.72 7.10
CA TYR A 167 1.06 -17.82 7.47
C TYR A 167 0.78 -19.03 8.36
N LEU A 168 1.25 -20.22 7.97
CA LEU A 168 1.08 -21.45 8.77
C LEU A 168 1.81 -21.36 10.11
N GLN A 169 3.00 -20.74 10.16
CA GLN A 169 3.71 -20.50 11.41
C GLN A 169 2.94 -19.58 12.36
N LYS A 170 2.26 -18.55 11.83
CA LYS A 170 1.36 -17.70 12.63
C LYS A 170 0.22 -18.54 13.20
N LYS A 171 -0.41 -19.40 12.38
CA LYS A 171 -1.47 -20.31 12.83
C LYS A 171 -1.01 -21.32 13.89
N VAL A 172 0.24 -21.77 13.84
CA VAL A 172 0.84 -22.61 14.89
C VAL A 172 1.02 -21.84 16.18
N ARG A 173 1.49 -20.59 16.11
CA ARG A 173 1.64 -19.70 17.27
C ARG A 173 0.31 -19.40 17.94
N ASP A 174 -0.74 -19.22 17.13
CA ASP A 174 -2.11 -18.97 17.59
C ASP A 174 -2.82 -20.26 18.06
N GLN A 175 -2.09 -21.39 18.16
CA GLN A 175 -2.60 -22.71 18.56
C GLN A 175 -3.72 -23.26 17.66
N GLN A 176 -3.90 -22.70 16.46
CA GLN A 176 -4.86 -23.19 15.45
C GLN A 176 -4.30 -24.35 14.63
N LEU A 177 -2.97 -24.55 14.64
CA LEU A 177 -2.27 -25.68 14.03
C LEU A 177 -1.21 -26.24 14.96
N ILE A 178 -0.90 -27.52 14.79
CA ILE A 178 0.23 -28.20 15.43
C ILE A 178 1.23 -28.56 14.33
N TYR A 179 2.49 -28.16 14.51
CA TYR A 179 3.59 -28.58 13.65
C TYR A 179 4.46 -29.60 14.39
N SER A 180 4.55 -30.82 13.86
CA SER A 180 5.34 -31.89 14.45
C SER A 180 5.85 -32.84 13.37
N ALA A 181 7.08 -33.34 13.50
CA ALA A 181 7.67 -34.30 12.56
C ALA A 181 7.61 -33.87 11.07
N GLY A 182 7.75 -32.57 10.79
CA GLY A 182 7.75 -32.05 9.42
C GLY A 182 6.35 -31.84 8.80
N VAL A 183 5.27 -32.11 9.55
CA VAL A 183 3.88 -31.98 9.06
C VAL A 183 3.02 -31.10 9.96
N TYR A 184 2.03 -30.46 9.35
CA TYR A 184 0.98 -29.70 10.02
C TYR A 184 -0.23 -30.58 10.31
N ARG A 185 -0.87 -30.37 11.46
CA ARG A 185 -2.09 -31.03 11.91
C ARG A 185 -3.03 -30.04 12.56
N LEU A 186 -4.32 -30.33 12.55
CA LEU A 186 -5.27 -29.60 13.39
C LEU A 186 -5.10 -30.03 14.87
N PRO A 187 -5.27 -29.11 15.83
CA PRO A 187 -5.35 -29.47 17.24
C PRO A 187 -6.48 -30.47 17.46
N LYS A 188 -6.25 -31.48 18.31
CA LYS A 188 -7.34 -32.34 18.75
C LYS A 188 -8.30 -31.46 19.55
N SER A 189 -9.53 -31.28 19.08
CA SER A 189 -10.59 -30.72 19.90
C SER A 189 -10.74 -31.60 21.12
N CYS A 190 -10.36 -31.08 22.30
CA CYS A 190 -10.85 -31.66 23.54
C CYS A 190 -12.37 -31.44 23.52
N SER A 191 -13.11 -32.53 23.36
CA SER A 191 -14.54 -32.57 23.59
C SER A 191 -14.85 -32.40 25.08
#